data_AF-A0A7X8WD06-F1
#
_entry.id   AF-A0A7X8WD06-F1
#
_cell.length_a   1.000
_cell.length_b   1.000
_cell.length_c   1.000
_cell.angle_alpha   90.00
_cell.angle_beta   90.00
_cell.angle_gamma   90.00
#
_symmetry.space_group_name_H-M   'P 1'
#
loop_
_entity.id
_entity.type
_entity.pdbx_description
1 polymer ?
#
loop_
_entity_poly.entity_id
_entity_poly.type
_entity_poly.pdbx_seq_one_letter_code
_entity_poly.pdbx_strand_id
1 'polypeptide(L)'
;MMNGNSEQMLEVCDNFELMYASQVDFQERLTGIKLPADNVDEYQKSVTLLIEEVGELLKNDKRWKNLRWDLYNREEKLNEYADVFITVMNIAIHSGFNKNEVINAVMKKIEINRGRLKEQEEMENEY
;
A
#
# COMPACT_ATOMS: atom_id res chain seq x y z
N MET A 1 4.29 -8.08 31.07
CA MET A 1 3.28 -8.18 30.00
C MET A 1 3.80 -7.42 28.79
N MET A 2 4.52 -8.09 27.89
CA MET A 2 5.10 -7.51 26.66
C MET A 2 4.80 -8.39 25.41
N ASN A 3 3.74 -9.21 25.43
CA ASN A 3 3.58 -10.27 24.43
C ASN A 3 2.54 -9.98 23.34
N GLY A 4 1.60 -9.05 23.56
CA GLY A 4 0.53 -8.79 22.59
C GLY A 4 0.98 -8.05 21.33
N ASN A 5 2.00 -7.20 21.43
CA ASN A 5 2.43 -6.34 20.32
C ASN A 5 3.47 -7.04 19.42
N SER A 6 4.30 -7.93 19.98
CA SER A 6 5.29 -8.68 19.21
C SER A 6 4.67 -9.82 18.40
N GLU A 7 3.69 -10.53 18.96
CA GLU A 7 2.98 -11.61 18.26
C GLU A 7 2.12 -11.08 17.11
N GLN A 8 1.38 -9.98 17.32
CA GLN A 8 0.63 -9.33 16.24
C GLN A 8 1.54 -8.77 15.14
N MET A 9 2.72 -8.24 15.49
CA MET A 9 3.70 -7.80 14.50
C MET A 9 4.27 -8.98 13.70
N LEU A 10 4.54 -10.12 14.34
CA LEU A 10 4.98 -11.34 13.66
C LEU A 10 3.90 -11.85 12.68
N GLU A 11 2.64 -11.91 13.11
CA GLU A 11 1.51 -12.34 12.26
C GLU A 11 1.27 -11.41 11.06
N VAL A 12 1.43 -10.09 11.25
CA VAL A 12 1.33 -9.10 10.15
C VAL A 12 2.48 -9.26 9.15
N CYS A 13 3.70 -9.51 9.61
CA CYS A 13 4.85 -9.78 8.75
C CYS A 13 4.63 -11.04 7.90
N ASP A 14 4.10 -12.10 8.49
CA ASP A 14 3.81 -13.36 7.79
C ASP A 14 2.75 -13.17 6.70
N ASN A 15 1.71 -12.37 6.97
CA ASN A 15 0.66 -12.05 6.00
C ASN A 15 1.16 -11.18 4.84
N PHE A 16 2.03 -10.20 5.11
CA PHE A 16 2.64 -9.39 4.05
C PHE A 16 3.57 -10.22 3.16
N GLU A 17 4.36 -11.11 3.76
CA GLU A 17 5.25 -12.00 3.03
C GLU A 17 4.48 -12.89 2.05
N LEU A 18 3.37 -13.50 2.51
CA LEU A 18 2.51 -14.31 1.66
C LEU A 18 1.90 -13.50 0.50
N MET A 19 1.41 -12.30 0.80
CA MET A 19 0.80 -11.40 -0.18
C MET A 19 1.83 -10.96 -1.24
N TYR A 20 3.03 -10.55 -0.82
CA TYR A 20 4.10 -10.14 -1.73
C TYR A 20 4.55 -11.28 -2.63
N ALA A 21 4.75 -12.47 -2.06
CA ALA A 21 5.15 -13.66 -2.82
C ALA A 21 4.08 -14.07 -3.85
N SER A 22 2.80 -13.99 -3.46
CA SER A 22 1.68 -14.27 -4.37
C SER A 22 1.64 -13.28 -5.53
N GLN A 23 1.89 -12.00 -5.26
CA GLN A 23 1.90 -10.98 -6.30
C GLN A 23 3.11 -11.12 -7.24
N VAL A 24 4.29 -11.49 -6.71
CA VAL A 24 5.46 -11.81 -7.53
C VAL A 24 5.14 -12.98 -8.48
N ASP A 25 4.63 -14.11 -7.99
CA ASP A 25 4.27 -15.26 -8.83
C ASP A 25 3.27 -14.88 -9.93
N PHE A 26 2.25 -14.07 -9.59
CA PHE A 26 1.29 -13.58 -10.57
C PHE A 26 1.95 -12.71 -11.65
N GLN A 27 2.79 -11.74 -11.25
CA GLN A 27 3.47 -10.83 -12.19
C GLN A 27 4.50 -11.56 -13.06
N GLU A 28 5.22 -12.56 -12.53
CA GLU A 28 6.14 -13.39 -13.32
C GLU A 28 5.38 -14.16 -14.41
N ARG A 29 4.21 -14.72 -14.08
CA ARG A 29 3.35 -15.41 -15.06
C ARG A 29 2.77 -14.46 -16.11
N LEU A 30 2.41 -13.25 -15.71
CA LEU A 30 1.82 -12.25 -16.60
C LEU A 30 2.84 -11.68 -17.59
N THR A 31 4.05 -11.39 -17.11
CA THR A 31 5.07 -10.65 -17.88
C THR A 31 6.13 -11.56 -18.51
N GLY A 32 6.31 -12.78 -17.98
CA GLY A 32 7.43 -13.66 -18.34
C GLY A 32 8.79 -13.19 -17.79
N ILE A 33 8.82 -12.16 -16.95
CA ILE A 33 10.02 -11.60 -16.33
C ILE A 33 10.27 -12.32 -15.01
N LYS A 34 11.54 -12.55 -14.67
CA LYS A 34 11.93 -13.00 -13.33
C LYS A 34 11.95 -11.81 -12.37
N LEU A 35 11.17 -11.87 -11.29
CA LEU A 35 10.91 -10.74 -10.39
C LEU A 35 11.38 -11.03 -8.95
N PRO A 36 11.58 -9.99 -8.12
CA PRO A 36 11.54 -8.57 -8.47
C PRO A 36 12.72 -8.15 -9.36
N ALA A 37 12.50 -7.21 -10.27
CA ALA A 37 13.51 -6.66 -11.16
C ALA A 37 13.23 -5.19 -11.48
N ASP A 38 14.28 -4.39 -11.67
CA ASP A 38 14.14 -3.01 -12.15
C ASP A 38 13.84 -3.03 -13.65
N ASN A 39 12.56 -2.91 -13.98
CA ASN A 39 12.05 -2.88 -15.35
C ASN A 39 11.26 -1.59 -15.56
N VAL A 40 11.88 -0.63 -16.25
CA VAL A 40 11.31 0.72 -16.45
C VAL A 40 9.95 0.73 -17.16
N ASP A 41 9.73 -0.21 -18.09
CA ASP A 41 8.50 -0.27 -18.88
C ASP A 41 7.33 -0.78 -18.02
N GLU A 42 7.53 -1.88 -17.29
CA GLU A 42 6.52 -2.42 -16.38
C GLU A 42 6.30 -1.53 -15.16
N TYR A 43 7.35 -0.85 -14.69
CA TYR A 43 7.25 0.20 -13.68
C TYR A 43 6.33 1.33 -14.17
N GLN A 44 6.56 1.86 -15.38
CA GLN A 44 5.74 2.94 -15.93
C GLN A 44 4.28 2.52 -16.13
N LYS A 45 4.04 1.29 -16.63
CA LYS A 45 2.69 0.73 -16.74
C LYS A 45 2.01 0.66 -15.37
N SER A 46 2.72 0.18 -14.35
CA SER A 46 2.19 0.06 -12.99
C SER A 46 1.87 1.43 -12.37
N VAL A 47 2.72 2.44 -12.58
CA VAL A 47 2.43 3.82 -12.16
C VAL A 47 1.21 4.38 -12.88
N THR A 48 1.04 4.07 -14.17
CA THR A 48 -0.12 4.51 -14.94
C THR A 48 -1.40 3.83 -14.46
N LEU A 49 -1.35 2.53 -14.22
CA LEU A 49 -2.47 1.76 -13.66
C LEU A 49 -2.90 2.32 -12.30
N LEU A 50 -1.94 2.73 -11.45
CA LEU A 50 -2.28 3.32 -10.14
C LEU A 50 -3.18 4.56 -10.28
N ILE A 51 -2.98 5.36 -11.32
CA ILE A 51 -3.81 6.55 -11.58
C ILE A 51 -5.24 6.13 -11.96
N GLU A 52 -5.39 5.05 -12.72
CA GLU A 52 -6.69 4.47 -13.09
C GLU A 52 -7.42 3.95 -11.85
N GLU A 53 -6.77 3.11 -11.03
CA GLU A 53 -7.37 2.52 -9.82
C GLU A 53 -7.77 3.58 -8.79
N VAL A 54 -6.96 4.64 -8.63
CA VAL A 54 -7.33 5.77 -7.78
C VAL A 54 -8.58 6.49 -8.33
N GLY A 55 -8.73 6.59 -9.65
CA GLY A 55 -9.91 7.13 -10.30
C GLY A 55 -11.17 6.30 -10.02
N GLU A 56 -11.05 4.97 -10.07
CA GLU A 56 -12.13 4.02 -9.78
C GLU A 56 -12.54 4.10 -8.29
N LEU A 57 -11.55 4.16 -7.39
CA LEU A 57 -11.76 4.35 -5.96
C LEU A 57 -12.54 5.65 -5.66
N LEU A 58 -12.20 6.75 -6.34
CA LEU A 58 -12.91 8.04 -6.21
C LEU A 58 -14.32 8.02 -6.82
N LYS A 59 -14.55 7.19 -7.83
CA LYS A 59 -15.85 7.02 -8.48
C LYS A 59 -16.83 6.26 -7.57
N ASN A 60 -16.34 5.31 -6.77
CA ASN A 60 -17.15 4.49 -5.86
C ASN A 60 -17.46 5.16 -4.50
N ASP A 61 -16.79 6.27 -4.18
CA ASP A 61 -17.15 7.15 -3.07
C ASP A 61 -17.20 8.60 -3.53
N LYS A 62 -18.41 9.12 -3.77
CA LYS A 62 -18.62 10.50 -4.24
C LYS A 62 -19.03 11.45 -3.13
N ARG A 63 -18.95 11.06 -1.85
CA ARG A 63 -19.34 11.94 -0.73
C ARG A 63 -18.51 13.21 -0.62
N TRP A 64 -17.35 13.24 -1.28
CA TRP A 64 -16.52 14.43 -1.44
C TRP A 64 -17.10 15.45 -2.46
N LYS A 65 -18.02 15.06 -3.35
CA LYS A 65 -18.71 15.96 -4.28
C LYS A 65 -19.93 16.59 -3.59
N ASN A 66 -19.97 17.93 -3.53
CA ASN A 66 -21.01 18.72 -2.86
C ASN A 66 -22.48 18.34 -3.20
N LEU A 67 -23.37 18.55 -2.20
CA LEU A 67 -24.84 18.73 -2.15
C LEU A 67 -25.79 17.81 -2.95
N ARG A 68 -25.33 16.96 -3.87
CA ARG A 68 -26.19 16.08 -4.69
C ARG A 68 -25.68 14.65 -4.88
N TRP A 69 -24.55 14.30 -4.27
CA TRP A 69 -23.91 13.00 -4.47
C TRP A 69 -23.68 12.32 -3.12
N ASP A 70 -24.54 11.36 -2.80
CA ASP A 70 -24.46 10.50 -1.61
C ASP A 70 -23.98 9.07 -1.96
N LEU A 71 -23.55 8.84 -3.21
CA LEU A 71 -23.07 7.55 -3.68
C LEU A 71 -21.87 7.09 -2.84
N TYR A 72 -22.09 6.00 -2.12
CA TYR A 72 -21.08 5.26 -1.38
C TYR A 72 -21.35 3.77 -1.55
N ASN A 73 -20.60 3.13 -2.45
CA ASN A 73 -20.60 1.68 -2.56
C ASN A 73 -19.42 1.13 -1.76
N ARG A 74 -19.68 0.66 -0.53
CA ARG A 74 -18.64 0.18 0.38
C ARG A 74 -17.88 -1.03 -0.18
N GLU A 75 -18.59 -1.96 -0.80
CA GLU A 75 -18.03 -3.20 -1.31
C GLU A 75 -17.08 -2.91 -2.46
N GLU A 76 -17.56 -2.19 -3.48
CA GLU A 76 -16.71 -1.80 -4.60
C GLU A 76 -15.56 -0.90 -4.15
N LYS A 77 -15.79 0.05 -3.23
CA LYS A 77 -14.70 0.86 -2.67
C LYS A 77 -13.60 0.00 -2.04
N LEU A 78 -13.95 -1.12 -1.40
CA LEU A 78 -12.96 -2.02 -0.81
C LEU A 78 -12.19 -2.80 -1.89
N ASN A 79 -12.88 -3.22 -2.96
CA ASN A 79 -12.24 -3.87 -4.12
C ASN A 79 -11.24 -2.93 -4.79
N GLU A 80 -11.66 -1.72 -5.16
CA GLU A 80 -10.75 -0.72 -5.77
C GLU A 80 -9.59 -0.35 -4.84
N TYR A 81 -9.82 -0.36 -3.52
CA TYR A 81 -8.75 -0.13 -2.57
C TYR A 81 -7.71 -1.26 -2.59
N ALA A 82 -8.15 -2.51 -2.76
CA ALA A 82 -7.26 -3.64 -2.96
C ALA A 82 -6.49 -3.51 -4.28
N ASP A 83 -7.12 -3.07 -5.36
CA ASP A 83 -6.47 -2.87 -6.66
C ASP A 83 -5.41 -1.76 -6.62
N VAL A 84 -5.70 -0.65 -5.92
CA VAL A 84 -4.69 0.39 -5.60
C VAL A 84 -3.51 -0.23 -4.84
N PHE A 85 -3.78 -1.03 -3.81
CA PHE A 85 -2.73 -1.63 -2.99
C PHE A 85 -1.87 -2.64 -3.78
N ILE A 86 -2.51 -3.48 -4.60
CA ILE A 86 -1.84 -4.41 -5.51
C ILE A 86 -0.97 -3.67 -6.51
N THR A 87 -1.46 -2.56 -7.06
CA THR A 87 -0.71 -1.77 -8.04
C THR A 87 0.49 -1.08 -7.40
N VAL A 88 0.39 -0.62 -6.15
CA VAL A 88 1.55 -0.14 -5.39
C VAL A 88 2.58 -1.25 -5.18
N MET A 89 2.17 -2.49 -4.92
CA MET A 89 3.10 -3.63 -4.87
C MET A 89 3.77 -3.89 -6.22
N ASN A 90 3.04 -3.81 -7.34
CA ASN A 90 3.61 -3.97 -8.68
C ASN A 90 4.70 -2.93 -8.95
N ILE A 91 4.47 -1.68 -8.55
CA ILE A 91 5.48 -0.63 -8.64
C ILE A 91 6.76 -1.04 -7.89
N ALA A 92 6.64 -1.55 -6.67
CA ALA A 92 7.82 -2.00 -5.90
C ALA A 92 8.53 -3.21 -6.55
N ILE A 93 7.75 -4.19 -7.01
CA ILE A 93 8.24 -5.41 -7.67
C ILE A 93 9.01 -5.05 -8.95
N HIS A 94 8.44 -4.18 -9.79
CA HIS A 94 9.04 -3.71 -11.04
C HIS A 94 10.09 -2.60 -10.84
N SER A 95 10.29 -2.14 -9.61
CA SER A 95 11.44 -1.33 -9.19
C SER A 95 12.60 -2.18 -8.66
N GLY A 96 12.46 -3.52 -8.65
CA GLY A 96 13.50 -4.44 -8.17
C GLY A 96 13.60 -4.58 -6.66
N PHE A 97 12.65 -4.06 -5.89
CA PHE A 97 12.67 -4.20 -4.43
C PHE A 97 12.19 -5.59 -4.01
N ASN A 98 12.80 -6.18 -2.99
CA ASN A 98 12.31 -7.40 -2.38
C ASN A 98 11.40 -7.10 -1.17
N LYS A 99 10.66 -8.11 -0.71
CA LYS A 99 9.71 -7.99 0.41
C LYS A 99 10.31 -7.35 1.67
N ASN A 100 11.56 -7.69 2.01
CA ASN A 100 12.22 -7.20 3.20
C ASN A 100 12.57 -5.71 3.06
N GLU A 101 12.98 -5.29 1.87
CA GLU A 101 13.25 -3.87 1.60
C GLU A 101 11.98 -3.03 1.73
N VAL A 102 10.87 -3.51 1.15
CA VAL A 102 9.58 -2.82 1.20
C VAL A 102 9.06 -2.70 2.63
N ILE A 103 8.97 -3.81 3.37
CA ILE A 103 8.44 -3.78 4.74
C ILE A 103 9.29 -2.92 5.67
N ASN A 104 10.62 -3.01 5.56
CA ASN A 104 11.53 -2.20 6.37
C ASN A 104 11.40 -0.71 6.04
N ALA A 105 11.27 -0.34 4.77
CA ALA A 105 11.07 1.05 4.36
C ALA A 105 9.75 1.62 4.89
N VAL A 106 8.66 0.86 4.79
CA VAL A 106 7.34 1.24 5.32
C VAL A 106 7.38 1.39 6.84
N MET A 107 7.91 0.40 7.56
CA MET A 107 7.99 0.42 9.02
C MET A 107 8.84 1.59 9.53
N LYS A 108 10.00 1.84 8.89
CA LYS A 108 10.83 3.01 9.20
C LYS A 108 10.08 4.32 9.00
N LYS A 109 9.31 4.44 7.91
CA LYS A 109 8.52 5.66 7.64
C LYS A 109 7.42 5.87 8.68
N ILE A 110 6.74 4.80 9.10
CA ILE A 110 5.72 4.84 10.16
C ILE A 110 6.35 5.34 11.47
N GLU A 111 7.50 4.80 11.86
CA GLU A 111 8.17 5.21 13.10
C GLU A 111 8.60 6.67 13.08
N ILE A 112 9.15 7.14 11.95
CA ILE A 112 9.47 8.57 11.76
C ILE A 112 8.22 9.44 11.92
N ASN A 113 7.09 9.04 11.35
CA ASN A 113 5.85 9.81 11.44
C ASN A 113 5.29 9.81 12.88
N ARG A 114 5.41 8.69 13.61
CA ARG A 114 5.03 8.61 15.03
C ARG A 114 5.88 9.55 15.90
N GLY A 115 7.20 9.61 15.66
CA GLY A 115 8.08 10.56 16.35
C GLY A 115 7.65 12.01 16.12
N ARG A 116 7.42 12.38 14.86
CA ARG A 116 6.97 13.74 14.49
C ARG A 116 5.63 14.12 15.11
N LEU A 117 4.68 13.18 15.19
CA LEU A 117 3.39 13.43 15.81
C LEU A 117 3.54 13.73 17.30
N LYS A 118 4.37 12.96 18.02
CA LYS A 118 4.64 13.21 19.45
C LYS A 118 5.27 14.58 19.69
N GLU A 119 6.27 14.94 18.88
CA GLU A 119 6.90 16.27 18.96
C GLU A 119 5.88 17.40 18.77
N GLN A 120 4.93 17.24 17.85
CA GLN A 120 3.85 18.21 17.65
C GLN A 120 2.91 18.30 18.85
N GLU A 121 2.48 17.16 19.40
CA GLU A 121 1.62 17.09 20.59
C GLU A 121 2.31 17.71 21.82
N GLU A 122 3.61 17.47 22.01
CA GLU A 122 4.39 18.06 23.10
C GLU A 122 4.46 19.59 22.98
N MET A 123 4.73 20.12 21.77
CA MET A 123 4.72 21.57 21.53
C MET A 123 3.35 22.21 21.76
N GLU A 124 2.25 21.56 21.37
CA GLU A 124 0.89 22.09 21.58
C GLU A 124 0.46 22.11 23.04
N ASN A 125 0.99 21.20 23.88
CA ASN A 125 0.70 21.14 25.32
C ASN A 125 1.55 22.08 26.18
N GLU A 126 2.59 22.71 25.62
CA GLU A 126 3.41 23.72 26.28
C GLU A 126 2.85 25.16 26.16
N TYR A 127 1.75 25.34 25.41
CA TYR A 127 1.01 26.60 25.24
C TYR A 127 -0.38 26.58 25.89
#